data_AF-A0A443J4I5-F1
#
_entry.id   AF-A0A443J4I5-F1
#
_cell.length_a   1.000
_cell.length_b   1.000
_cell.length_c   1.000
_cell.angle_alpha   90.00
_cell.angle_beta   90.00
_cell.angle_gamma   90.00
#
_symmetry.space_group_name_H-M   'P 1'
#
loop_
_entity.id
_entity.type
_entity.pdbx_description
1 polymer ?
#
loop_
_entity_poly.entity_id
_entity_poly.type
_entity_poly.pdbx_seq_one_letter_code
_entity_poly.pdbx_strand_id
1 'polypeptide(L)' 'MNGMAKLLMVAGAVIFIAGFLIHFLKLGRLPGDIVIKKGNATFFFPVMTSIIISVILSAIFFLVGRLK' A
#
# COMPACT_ATOMS: atom_id res chain seq x y z
N MET A 1 -17.71 -9.46 22.00
CA MET A 1 -17.04 -10.35 21.01
C MET A 1 -16.67 -9.66 19.69
N ASN A 2 -16.99 -8.38 19.45
CA ASN A 2 -16.62 -7.66 18.21
C ASN A 2 -15.23 -7.00 18.21
N GLY A 3 -14.65 -6.70 19.38
CA GLY A 3 -13.37 -5.97 19.45
C GLY A 3 -12.18 -6.79 18.97
N MET A 4 -12.05 -8.03 19.46
CA MET A 4 -10.91 -8.91 19.16
C MET A 4 -10.83 -9.28 17.68
N ALA A 5 -11.97 -9.65 17.07
CA ALA A 5 -12.03 -10.01 15.64
C ALA A 5 -11.64 -8.83 14.74
N LYS A 6 -12.11 -7.62 15.06
CA LYS A 6 -11.75 -6.39 14.35
C LYS A 6 -10.25 -6.09 14.46
N LEU A 7 -9.69 -6.26 15.66
CA LEU A 7 -8.27 -6.05 15.93
C LEU A 7 -7.41 -7.01 15.11
N LEU A 8 -7.80 -8.29 15.04
CA LEU A 8 -7.15 -9.30 14.21
C LEU A 8 -7.23 -8.98 12.71
N MET A 9 -8.40 -8.54 12.21
CA MET A 9 -8.55 -8.14 10.80
C MET A 9 -7.68 -6.92 10.44
N VAL A 10 -7.62 -5.91 11.32
CA VAL A 10 -6.77 -4.73 11.11
C VAL A 10 -5.29 -5.10 11.17
N ALA A 11 -4.88 -5.89 12.16
CA ALA A 11 -3.49 -6.35 12.27
C ALA A 11 -3.05 -7.16 11.04
N GLY A 12 -3.89 -8.07 10.55
CA GLY A 12 -3.63 -8.83 9.32
C GLY A 12 -3.51 -7.95 8.08
N ALA A 13 -4.38 -6.95 7.93
CA ALA A 13 -4.30 -5.99 6.83
C ALA A 13 -2.98 -5.19 6.88
N VAL A 14 -2.59 -4.68 8.06
CA VAL A 14 -1.34 -3.93 8.25
C VAL A 14 -0.12 -4.78 7.88
N ILE A 15 -0.08 -6.03 8.34
CA ILE A 15 1.03 -6.96 8.04
C ILE A 15 1.08 -7.29 6.54
N PHE A 16 -0.07 -7.52 5.90
CA PHE A 16 -0.13 -7.78 4.47
C PHE A 16 0.41 -6.60 3.65
N ILE A 17 0.01 -5.38 4.02
CA ILE A 17 0.48 -4.15 3.39
C ILE A 17 1.98 -3.97 3.61
N ALA A 18 2.47 -4.17 4.83
CA ALA A 18 3.89 -4.09 5.14
C ALA A 18 4.72 -5.11 4.35
N GLY A 19 4.27 -6.36 4.26
CA GLY A 19 4.91 -7.41 3.46
C GLY A 19 4.90 -7.10 1.97
N PHE A 20 3.79 -6.57 1.46
CA PHE A 20 3.65 -6.13 0.07
C PHE A 20 4.64 -4.99 -0.25
N LEU A 21 4.69 -3.96 0.60
CA LEU A 21 5.64 -2.85 0.47
C LEU A 21 7.09 -3.36 0.48
N ILE A 22 7.46 -4.24 1.39
CA ILE A 22 8.83 -4.79 1.47
C ILE A 22 9.18 -5.60 0.22
N HIS A 23 8.27 -6.45 -0.26
CA HIS A 23 8.51 -7.28 -1.45
C HIS A 23 8.71 -6.43 -2.70
N PHE A 24 7.86 -5.42 -2.89
CA PHE A 24 7.88 -4.58 -4.08
C PHE A 24 8.95 -3.47 -4.01
N LEU A 25 9.26 -2.93 -2.83
CA LEU A 25 10.38 -1.99 -2.64
C LEU A 25 11.75 -2.65 -2.84
N LYS A 26 11.93 -3.93 -2.46
CA LYS A 26 13.21 -4.65 -2.64
C LYS A 26 13.55 -4.98 -4.08
N LEU A 27 12.56 -5.09 -4.97
CA LEU A 27 12.79 -5.42 -6.38
C LEU A 27 13.01 -4.18 -7.27
N GLY A 28 12.90 -2.96 -6.72
CA GLY A 28 13.30 -1.71 -7.36
C GLY A 28 12.59 -1.38 -8.69
N ARG A 29 11.62 -2.20 -9.10
CA ARG A 29 10.85 -2.11 -10.34
C ARG A 29 9.48 -2.72 -10.10
N LEU A 30 8.55 -1.97 -9.51
CA LEU A 30 7.15 -2.32 -9.70
C LEU A 30 6.84 -2.16 -11.19
N PRO A 31 6.24 -3.16 -11.87
CA PRO A 31 5.66 -2.95 -13.18
C PRO A 31 4.56 -1.88 -13.06
N GLY A 32 4.81 -0.69 -13.60
CA GLY A 32 3.93 0.49 -13.48
C GLY A 32 4.57 1.70 -12.79
N ASP A 33 5.70 1.54 -12.11
CA ASP A 33 6.50 2.69 -11.66
C ASP A 33 7.26 3.27 -12.86
N ILE A 34 7.06 4.55 -13.13
CA ILE A 34 7.66 5.22 -14.28
C ILE A 34 9.13 5.50 -13.92
N VAL A 35 10.02 4.66 -14.43
CA VAL A 35 11.47 4.81 -14.27
C VAL A 35 12.06 5.35 -15.57
N ILE A 36 12.26 6.66 -15.63
CA ILE A 36 12.91 7.30 -16.77
C ILE A 36 14.40 7.42 -16.44
N LYS A 37 15.23 6.61 -17.10
CA LYS A 37 16.69 6.73 -17.05
C LYS A 37 17.17 7.52 -18.26
N LYS A 38 17.77 8.69 -18.03
CA LYS A 38 18.42 9.51 -19.06
C LYS A 38 19.85 9.83 -18.62
N GLY A 39 20.83 9.12 -19.17
CA GLY A 39 22.24 9.28 -18.80
C GLY A 39 22.48 9.00 -17.31
N ASN A 40 23.08 9.96 -16.58
CA ASN A 40 23.32 9.90 -15.13
C ASN A 40 22.08 10.23 -14.27
N ALA A 41 20.95 10.63 -14.87
CA ALA A 41 19.73 10.97 -14.13
C ALA A 41 18.73 9.80 -14.17
N THR A 42 18.24 9.40 -12.99
CA THR A 42 17.15 8.42 -12.84
C THR A 42 15.97 9.11 -12.17
N PHE A 43 14.86 9.26 -12.90
CA PHE A 43 13.60 9.75 -12.36
C PHE A 43 12.69 8.57 -12.03
N PHE A 44 12.27 8.45 -10.78
CA PHE A 44 11.43 7.36 -10.29
C PHE A 44 10.09 7.93 -9.82
N PHE A 45 9.00 7.52 -10.45
CA PHE A 45 7.65 7.94 -10.08
C PHE A 45 6.79 6.73 -9.68
N PRO A 46 6.53 6.52 -8.38
CA PRO A 46 5.90 5.31 -7.86
C PRO A 46 4.36 5.33 -7.95
N VAL A 47 3.82 5.38 -9.17
CA VAL A 47 2.37 5.49 -9.43
C VAL A 47 1.59 4.36 -8.77
N MET A 48 2.05 3.12 -8.93
CA MET A 48 1.34 1.94 -8.43
C MET A 48 1.29 1.94 -6.91
N THR A 49 2.38 2.37 -6.27
CA THR A 49 2.45 2.49 -4.81
C THR A 49 1.44 3.51 -4.29
N SER A 50 1.34 4.68 -4.93
CA SER A 50 0.39 5.73 -4.55
C SER A 50 -1.07 5.29 -4.68
N ILE A 51 -1.41 4.55 -5.74
CA ILE A 51 -2.76 4.02 -5.96
C ILE A 51 -3.12 3.01 -4.87
N ILE A 52 -2.24 2.06 -4.58
CA ILE A 52 -2.47 1.03 -3.56
C ILE A 52 -2.71 1.67 -2.19
N ILE A 53 -1.86 2.62 -1.80
CA ILE A 53 -2.02 3.38 -0.55
C ILE A 53 -3.37 4.09 -0.52
N SER A 54 -3.78 4.76 -1.61
CA SER A 54 -5.05 5.47 -1.70
C SER A 54 -6.26 4.54 -1.52
N VAL A 55 -6.25 3.36 -2.16
CA VAL A 55 -7.33 2.37 -2.05
C VAL A 55 -7.42 1.82 -0.63
N ILE A 56 -6.27 1.53 0.00
CA ILE A 56 -6.21 1.05 1.39
C ILE A 56 -6.78 2.10 2.33
N LEU A 57 -6.32 3.35 2.26
CA LEU A 57 -6.82 4.43 3.12
C LEU A 57 -8.32 4.66 2.90
N SER A 58 -8.77 4.62 1.65
CA SER A 58 -10.20 4.75 1.30
C SER A 58 -11.02 3.62 1.90
N ALA A 59 -10.55 2.37 1.83
CA ALA A 59 -11.22 1.22 2.44
C ALA A 59 -11.27 1.33 3.97
N ILE A 60 -10.19 1.78 4.60
CA ILE A 60 -10.14 2.03 6.05
C ILE A 60 -11.14 3.12 6.44
N PHE A 61 -11.15 4.27 5.76
CA PHE A 61 -12.10 5.34 6.04
C PHE A 61 -13.55 4.93 5.76
N PHE A 62 -13.78 4.12 4.73
CA PHE A 62 -15.11 3.57 4.43
C PHE A 62 -15.60 2.66 5.55
N LEU A 63 -14.75 1.74 6.03
CA LEU A 63 -15.08 0.86 7.14
C LEU A 63 -15.32 1.68 8.42
N VAL A 64 -14.42 2.59 8.79
CA VAL A 64 -14.57 3.43 9.99
C VAL A 64 -15.80 4.33 9.91
N GLY A 65 -16.07 4.95 8.76
CA GLY A 65 -17.23 5.81 8.56
C GLY A 65 -18.56 5.06 8.60
N ARG A 66 -18.59 3.79 8.19
CA ARG A 66 -19.78 2.92 8.24
C ARG A 66 -19.95 2.21 9.60
N LEU A 67 -19.00 2.36 10.52
CA LEU A 67 -19.05 1.79 11.87
C LEU A 67 -19.57 2.79 12.92
N LYS A 68 -20.04 3.95 12.47
CA LYS A 68 -20.81 4.92 13.25
C LYS A 68 -22.30 4.73 12.95
#